data_AF-A0A8W7PW61-F1
#
_entry.id   AF-A0A8W7PW61-F1
#
_cell.length_a   1.000
_cell.length_b   1.000
_cell.length_c   1.000
_cell.angle_alpha   90.00
_cell.angle_beta   90.00
_cell.angle_gamma   90.00
#
_symmetry.space_group_name_H-M   'P 1'
#
loop_
_entity.id
_entity.type
_entity.pdbx_description
1 polymer ?
#
loop_
_entity_poly.entity_id
_entity_poly.type
_entity_poly.pdbx_seq_one_letter_code
_entity_poly.pdbx_strand_id
1 'polypeptide(L)'
;MAVVVSPWHEPELSTFGTRVAGKRDRDQEREAQHWIETVIGEKFPAGHVYEDCLRDGILLCRLMNRLSPGIVPKINTTGGDYKMMDNINQ
;
A
#
# COMPACT_ATOMS: atom_id res chain seq x y z
N MET A 1 -39.02 -34.26 8.42
CA MET A 1 -38.00 -33.77 7.48
C MET A 1 -38.45 -32.40 7.01
N ALA A 2 -37.90 -31.32 7.58
CA ALA A 2 -38.19 -29.96 7.14
C ALA A 2 -37.04 -29.52 6.22
N VAL A 3 -37.38 -29.17 4.99
CA VAL A 3 -36.44 -28.66 3.99
C VAL A 3 -36.31 -27.16 4.26
N VAL A 4 -35.13 -26.71 4.69
CA VAL A 4 -34.88 -25.30 4.96
C VAL A 4 -34.39 -24.63 3.68
N VAL A 5 -35.12 -23.60 3.31
CA VAL A 5 -34.86 -22.62 2.26
C VAL A 5 -33.47 -21.99 2.36
N SER A 6 -32.77 -21.90 1.23
CA SER A 6 -31.99 -20.72 0.85
C SER A 6 -31.88 -20.68 -0.68
N PRO A 7 -32.32 -19.60 -1.36
CA PRO A 7 -32.48 -19.57 -2.81
C PRO A 7 -31.28 -18.93 -3.52
N TRP A 8 -30.79 -19.62 -4.54
CA TRP A 8 -30.09 -19.11 -5.72
C TRP A 8 -28.66 -18.56 -5.62
N HIS A 9 -27.96 -18.90 -6.69
CA HIS A 9 -26.56 -18.70 -7.01
C HIS A 9 -26.45 -17.47 -7.93
N GLU A 10 -25.62 -16.50 -7.56
CA GLU A 10 -25.13 -15.43 -8.44
C GLU A 10 -23.66 -15.12 -8.06
N PRO A 11 -22.74 -15.08 -9.04
CA PRO A 11 -21.34 -14.74 -8.78
C PRO A 11 -21.18 -13.22 -8.82
N GLU A 12 -21.43 -12.56 -7.70
CA GLU A 12 -21.24 -11.11 -7.56
C GLU A 12 -19.87 -10.81 -6.92
N LEU A 13 -18.97 -10.32 -7.77
CA LEU A 13 -17.88 -9.38 -7.49
C LEU A 13 -17.61 -9.06 -6.01
N SER A 14 -16.52 -9.60 -5.47
CA SER A 14 -15.81 -8.98 -4.35
C SER A 14 -14.35 -8.84 -4.72
N THR A 15 -14.05 -7.66 -5.27
CA THR A 15 -12.87 -6.84 -4.99
C THR A 15 -11.55 -7.58 -4.82
N PHE A 16 -10.62 -7.33 -5.75
CA PHE A 16 -9.15 -7.41 -5.59
C PHE A 16 -8.70 -7.55 -4.13
N GLY A 17 -8.73 -8.78 -3.65
CA GLY A 17 -8.51 -9.10 -2.25
C GLY A 17 -7.61 -10.30 -2.22
N THR A 18 -6.36 -10.10 -2.66
CA THR A 18 -5.31 -11.07 -2.39
C THR A 18 -5.27 -11.22 -0.88
N ARG A 19 -5.75 -12.35 -0.37
CA ARG A 19 -5.51 -12.74 1.01
C ARG A 19 -3.99 -12.82 1.12
N VAL A 20 -3.33 -11.77 1.64
CA VAL A 20 -1.90 -11.80 1.93
C VAL A 20 -1.71 -12.65 3.18
N ALA A 21 -1.93 -13.95 3.00
CA ALA A 21 -1.70 -14.95 4.01
C ALA A 21 -0.24 -15.41 3.88
N GLY A 22 0.61 -14.84 4.74
CA GLY A 22 1.82 -15.51 5.22
C GLY A 22 3.11 -15.23 4.44
N LYS A 23 4.03 -14.55 5.14
CA LYS A 23 5.43 -14.26 4.80
C LYS A 23 5.62 -13.33 3.60
N ARG A 24 6.43 -12.29 3.83
CA ARG A 24 6.86 -11.38 2.77
C ARG A 24 7.89 -12.08 1.89
N ASP A 25 7.72 -11.94 0.58
CA ASP A 25 8.63 -12.49 -0.41
C ASP A 25 9.62 -11.40 -0.85
N ARG A 26 10.92 -11.68 -0.74
CA ARG A 26 11.99 -10.73 -1.11
C ARG A 26 11.99 -10.38 -2.59
N ASP A 27 11.53 -11.28 -3.45
CA ASP A 27 11.43 -11.02 -4.88
C ASP A 27 10.28 -10.04 -5.17
N GLN A 28 9.15 -10.22 -4.47
CA GLN A 28 8.02 -9.28 -4.55
C GLN A 28 8.36 -7.91 -3.98
N GLU A 29 9.12 -7.84 -2.88
CA GLU A 29 9.59 -6.56 -2.34
C GLU A 29 10.50 -5.82 -3.31
N ARG A 30 11.42 -6.54 -3.96
CA ARG A 30 12.31 -5.95 -4.97
C ARG A 30 11.53 -5.44 -6.17
N GLU A 31 10.56 -6.22 -6.64
CA GLU A 31 9.67 -5.82 -7.75
C GLU A 31 8.87 -4.57 -7.37
N ALA A 32 8.24 -4.58 -6.19
CA ALA A 32 7.48 -3.45 -5.67
C ALA A 32 8.37 -2.20 -5.50
N GLN A 33 9.56 -2.34 -4.90
CA GLN A 33 10.52 -1.24 -4.75
C GLN A 33 10.88 -0.66 -6.11
N HIS A 34 11.27 -1.50 -7.07
CA HIS A 34 11.66 -1.06 -8.40
C HIS A 34 10.52 -0.31 -9.11
N TRP A 35 9.30 -0.84 -9.01
CA TRP A 35 8.13 -0.20 -9.59
C TRP A 35 7.85 1.16 -8.94
N ILE A 36 7.85 1.24 -7.59
CA ILE A 36 7.66 2.49 -6.86
C ILE A 36 8.69 3.52 -7.33
N GLU A 37 9.98 3.18 -7.26
CA GLU A 37 11.09 4.06 -7.69
C GLU A 37 10.94 4.58 -9.12
N THR A 38 10.45 3.73 -10.03
CA THR A 38 10.22 4.08 -11.43
C THR A 38 9.08 5.09 -11.56
N VAL A 39 7.98 4.91 -10.83
CA VAL A 39 6.82 5.81 -10.86
C VAL A 39 7.14 7.17 -10.22
N ILE A 40 7.86 7.17 -9.09
CA ILE A 40 8.21 8.41 -8.37
C ILE A 40 9.43 9.12 -8.92
N GLY A 41 10.30 8.43 -9.68
CA GLY A 41 11.52 8.97 -10.25
C GLY A 41 12.62 9.23 -9.21
N GLU A 42 12.55 8.61 -8.04
CA GLU A 42 13.52 8.71 -6.95
C GLU A 42 13.81 7.32 -6.37
N LYS A 43 14.98 7.15 -5.75
CA LYS A 43 15.42 5.89 -5.15
C LYS A 43 15.01 5.80 -3.69
N PHE A 44 14.79 4.57 -3.20
CA PHE A 44 14.67 4.34 -1.76
C PHE A 44 15.99 4.75 -1.07
N PRO A 45 15.95 5.25 0.17
CA PRO A 45 17.14 5.58 0.93
C PRO A 45 18.11 4.40 1.04
N ALA A 46 19.38 4.64 0.72
CA ALA A 46 20.41 3.61 0.82
C ALA A 46 20.67 3.24 2.29
N GLY A 47 20.94 1.96 2.56
CA GLY A 47 21.27 1.47 3.91
C GLY A 47 20.07 1.18 4.81
N HIS A 48 18.85 1.37 4.31
CA HIS A 48 17.62 1.04 5.03
C HIS A 48 16.97 -0.23 4.48
N VAL A 49 16.30 -0.99 5.35
CA VAL A 49 15.47 -2.13 4.93
C VAL A 49 14.18 -1.62 4.29
N TYR A 50 13.61 -2.39 3.37
CA TYR A 50 12.40 -2.02 2.62
C TYR A 50 11.26 -1.51 3.52
N GLU A 51 11.09 -2.14 4.69
CA GLU A 51 10.10 -1.77 5.72
C GLU A 51 10.26 -0.35 6.23
N ASP A 52 11.49 0.00 6.61
CA ASP A 52 11.80 1.26 7.24
C ASP A 52 11.62 2.41 6.25
N CYS A 53 11.91 2.18 4.97
CA CYS A 53 11.71 3.16 3.91
C CYS A 53 10.24 3.53 3.69
N LEU A 54 9.30 2.62 3.97
CA LEU A 54 7.87 2.84 3.78
C LEU A 54 7.14 3.27 5.06
N ARG A 55 7.81 3.12 6.21
CA ARG A 55 7.20 3.27 7.54
C ARG A 55 6.70 4.68 7.84
N ASP A 56 7.36 5.71 7.31
CA ASP A 56 6.95 7.11 7.49
C ASP A 56 5.86 7.56 6.50
N GLY A 57 5.49 6.71 5.54
CA GLY A 57 4.48 6.97 4.52
C GLY A 57 4.88 7.98 3.43
N ILE A 58 6.06 8.61 3.48
CA ILE A 58 6.43 9.68 2.55
C ILE A 58 6.50 9.17 1.10
N LEU A 59 7.20 8.05 0.89
CA LEU A 59 7.31 7.43 -0.45
C LEU A 59 5.94 7.01 -0.99
N LEU A 60 5.05 6.52 -0.12
CA LEU A 60 3.69 6.12 -0.50
C LEU A 60 2.83 7.33 -0.90
N CYS A 61 2.88 8.43 -0.15
CA CYS A 61 2.18 9.65 -0.53
C CYS A 61 2.68 10.22 -1.86
N ARG A 62 4.01 10.21 -2.09
CA ARG A 62 4.60 10.64 -3.37
C ARG A 62 4.14 9.75 -4.52
N LEU A 63 4.12 8.44 -4.32
CA LEU A 63 3.60 7.48 -5.28
C LEU A 63 2.14 7.79 -5.63
N MET A 64 1.28 7.98 -4.63
CA MET A 64 -0.13 8.31 -4.85
C MET A 64 -0.30 9.60 -5.64
N ASN A 65 0.48 10.63 -5.33
CA ASN A 65 0.44 11.90 -6.08
C ASN A 65 1.00 11.80 -7.51
N ARG A 66 1.81 10.77 -7.82
CA ARG A 66 2.23 10.48 -9.20
C ARG A 66 1.14 9.78 -9.99
N LEU A 67 0.39 8.89 -9.34
CA LEU A 67 -0.71 8.15 -9.96
C LEU A 67 -1.97 9.02 -10.12
N SER A 68 -2.28 9.83 -9.12
CA SER A 68 -3.40 10.76 -9.09
C SER A 68 -2.93 12.10 -8.52
N PRO A 69 -2.54 13.06 -9.38
CA PRO A 69 -2.03 14.35 -8.94
C PRO A 69 -2.96 15.07 -7.96
N GLY A 70 -2.41 15.43 -6.80
CA GLY A 70 -3.12 16.20 -5.77
C GLY A 70 -4.00 15.41 -4.81
N ILE A 71 -4.00 14.07 -4.87
CA ILE A 71 -4.80 13.23 -3.98
C ILE A 71 -4.32 13.30 -2.52
N VAL A 72 -3.02 13.43 -2.29
CA VAL A 72 -2.43 13.69 -0.97
C VAL A 72 -2.00 15.16 -0.91
N PRO A 73 -2.80 16.07 -0.34
CA PRO A 73 -2.54 17.50 -0.39
C PRO A 73 -1.36 17.93 0.48
N LYS A 74 -1.01 17.16 1.52
CA LYS A 74 0.07 17.50 2.45
C LYS A 74 0.84 16.27 2.89
N ILE A 75 2.14 16.24 2.62
CA ILE A 75 3.04 15.18 3.09
C ILE A 75 3.80 15.70 4.31
N ASN A 76 3.70 14.99 5.44
CA ASN A 76 4.50 15.30 6.62
C ASN A 76 5.92 14.76 6.40
N THR A 77 6.91 15.65 6.33
CA THR A 77 8.32 15.26 6.15
C THR A 77 9.18 15.44 7.40
N THR A 78 8.62 16.04 8.47
CA THR A 78 9.29 16.28 9.75
C THR A 78 8.31 16.21 10.92
N GLY A 79 8.79 15.74 12.06
CA GLY A 79 8.05 15.60 13.31
C GLY A 79 8.32 14.27 14.00
N GLY A 80 7.59 13.99 15.08
CA GLY A 80 7.64 12.68 15.74
C GLY A 80 6.85 11.62 14.98
N ASP A 81 7.09 10.36 15.35
CA ASP A 81 6.53 9.16 14.70
C ASP A 81 5.02 9.25 14.43
N TYR A 82 4.23 9.71 15.41
CA TYR A 82 2.78 9.86 15.27
C TYR A 82 2.39 10.74 14.07
N LYS A 83 3.11 11.86 13.87
CA LYS A 83 2.84 12.77 12.75
C LYS A 83 3.28 12.18 11.41
N MET A 84 4.29 11.31 11.41
CA MET A 84 4.69 10.60 10.18
C MET A 84 3.66 9.53 9.83
N MET A 85 3.12 8.80 10.82
CA MET A 85 2.09 7.79 10.62
C MET A 85 0.81 8.35 9.97
N ASP A 86 0.49 9.62 10.19
CA ASP A 86 -0.63 10.29 9.50
C ASP A 86 -0.50 10.22 7.96
N ASN A 87 0.72 10.16 7.40
CA ASN A 87 0.91 10.01 5.95
C ASN A 87 0.26 8.72 5.40
N ILE A 88 0.21 7.65 6.20
CA ILE A 88 -0.38 6.37 5.79
C ILE A 88 -1.91 6.40 5.86
N ASN A 89 -2.48 7.27 6.71
CA ASN A 89 -3.92 7.37 6.93
C ASN A 89 -4.61 8.43 6.05
N GLN A 90 -3.86 9.14 5.20
CA GLN A 90 -4.38 10.15 4.26
C GLN A 90 -5.00 9.50 3.02
#